data_AF-A0A7X9GM55-F1
#
_entry.id   AF-A0A7X9GM55-F1
#
_cell.length_a   1.000
_cell.length_b   1.000
_cell.length_c   1.000
_cell.angle_alpha   90.00
_cell.angle_beta   90.00
_cell.angle_gamma   90.00
#
_symmetry.space_group_name_H-M   'P 1'
#
loop_
_entity.id
_entity.type
_entity.pdbx_description
1 polymer ?
#
loop_
_entity_poly.entity_id
_entity_poly.type
_entity_poly.pdbx_seq_one_letter_code
_entity_poly.pdbx_strand_id
1 'polypeptide(L)'
;MSFSVTAFAAESTTNNVSEEIMDATLLDRGYPNVILEKMSPTAKESLYEKPELVFDGGVITIYDESTGTFIDYDISANGYMPMGQIPTTDLSLTWSISKNRNNSDEIFVTYSYDWDDLPFFRWQDPIAVSWDDSLFEMKDDSFYKVDKYDGYYINSSGVPTGKTFTGAIKSEEYGYASGFAAGVTWYADLRGYDIIYVADALYGHGEFTLEKKTSGTGSSKMYDHYVHPTASASVSLSVPKFGSFSVSGGSSYDERGNQKTFSY
;
A
#
# COMPACT_ATOMS: atom_id res chain seq x y z
N MET A 1 38.02 15.66 37.09
CA MET A 1 37.03 14.57 37.02
C MET A 1 36.46 14.58 35.62
N SER A 2 36.73 13.52 34.85
CA SER A 2 36.28 13.34 33.47
C SER A 2 34.93 12.62 33.51
N PHE A 3 33.89 13.22 32.92
CA PHE A 3 32.64 12.51 32.66
C PHE A 3 32.72 11.93 31.24
N SER A 4 32.97 10.63 31.18
CA SER A 4 32.86 9.83 29.96
C SER A 4 31.37 9.60 29.70
N VAL A 5 30.83 10.16 28.63
CA VAL A 5 29.49 9.82 28.15
C VAL A 5 29.67 8.58 27.28
N THR A 6 29.23 7.44 27.77
CA THR A 6 29.14 6.20 27.00
C THR A 6 28.04 6.37 25.95
N ALA A 7 28.43 6.53 24.69
CA ALA A 7 27.50 6.45 23.57
C ALA A 7 27.05 4.99 23.42
N PHE A 8 25.79 4.70 23.75
CA PHE A 8 25.12 3.52 23.23
C PHE A 8 24.70 3.81 21.79
N ALA A 9 25.56 3.45 20.83
CA ALA A 9 25.10 3.15 19.49
C ALA A 9 24.54 1.72 19.54
N ALA A 10 23.22 1.59 19.63
CA ALA A 10 22.57 0.38 19.18
C ALA A 10 22.62 0.43 17.65
N GLU A 11 23.59 -0.24 17.05
CA GLU A 11 23.47 -0.67 15.67
C GLU A 11 22.22 -1.54 15.60
N SER A 12 21.14 -0.97 15.06
CA SER A 12 20.04 -1.77 14.54
C SER A 12 20.57 -2.51 13.32
N THR A 13 21.15 -3.69 13.53
CA THR A 13 21.30 -4.68 12.47
C THR A 13 19.90 -5.10 12.05
N THR A 14 19.26 -4.32 11.17
CA THR A 14 18.19 -4.86 10.33
C THR A 14 18.85 -5.97 9.53
N ASN A 15 18.42 -7.20 9.75
CA ASN A 15 18.69 -8.29 8.83
C ASN A 15 17.97 -7.91 7.53
N ASN A 16 18.62 -7.14 6.66
CA ASN A 16 18.09 -6.82 5.34
C ASN A 16 18.08 -8.11 4.54
N VAL A 17 17.02 -8.91 4.71
CA VAL A 17 16.70 -10.02 3.82
C VAL A 17 16.57 -9.43 2.42
N SER A 18 17.28 -10.00 1.44
CA SER A 18 17.19 -9.48 0.08
C SER A 18 15.76 -9.66 -0.44
N GLU A 19 15.32 -8.72 -1.27
CA GLU A 19 14.01 -8.76 -1.91
C GLU A 19 13.80 -10.08 -2.67
N GLU A 20 14.84 -10.61 -3.31
CA GLU A 20 14.81 -11.91 -3.98
C GLU A 20 14.43 -13.07 -3.03
N ILE A 21 14.88 -13.05 -1.77
CA ILE A 21 14.54 -14.08 -0.77
C ILE A 21 13.10 -13.89 -0.29
N MET A 22 12.67 -12.64 -0.11
CA MET A 22 11.28 -12.35 0.25
C MET A 22 10.34 -12.82 -0.87
N ASP A 23 10.63 -12.47 -2.12
CA ASP A 23 9.84 -12.86 -3.28
C ASP A 23 9.78 -14.37 -3.45
N ALA A 24 10.91 -15.07 -3.34
CA ALA A 24 10.93 -16.54 -3.37
C ALA A 24 10.04 -17.15 -2.28
N THR A 25 10.09 -16.59 -1.06
CA THR A 25 9.26 -17.06 0.06
C THR A 25 7.77 -16.78 -0.19
N LEU A 26 7.42 -15.61 -0.73
CA LEU A 26 6.04 -15.25 -1.01
C LEU A 26 5.47 -16.05 -2.20
N LEU A 27 6.28 -16.36 -3.21
CA LEU A 27 5.92 -17.28 -4.28
C LEU A 27 5.52 -18.66 -3.71
N ASP A 28 6.29 -19.19 -2.76
CA ASP A 28 5.95 -20.44 -2.06
C ASP A 28 4.65 -20.35 -1.23
N ARG A 29 4.25 -19.13 -0.83
CA ARG A 29 2.97 -18.84 -0.16
C ARG A 29 1.83 -18.53 -1.14
N GLY A 30 2.06 -18.71 -2.44
CA GLY A 30 1.05 -18.59 -3.49
C GLY A 30 0.87 -17.18 -4.06
N TYR A 31 1.67 -16.20 -3.66
CA TYR A 31 1.60 -14.85 -4.24
C TYR A 31 2.17 -14.87 -5.66
N PRO A 32 1.40 -14.49 -6.69
CA PRO A 32 1.89 -14.51 -8.07
C PRO A 32 3.01 -13.49 -8.27
N ASN A 33 4.01 -13.84 -9.08
CA ASN A 33 5.16 -12.97 -9.37
C ASN A 33 4.74 -11.57 -9.85
N VAL A 34 3.67 -11.48 -10.64
CA VAL A 34 3.15 -10.20 -11.14
C VAL A 34 2.66 -9.26 -10.03
N ILE A 35 2.14 -9.80 -8.91
CA ILE A 35 1.77 -8.99 -7.74
C ILE A 35 3.03 -8.53 -7.03
N LEU A 36 4.00 -9.43 -6.84
CA LEU A 36 5.24 -9.11 -6.15
C LEU A 36 6.00 -8.02 -6.91
N GLU A 37 6.13 -8.11 -8.23
CA GLU A 37 6.80 -7.09 -9.06
C GLU A 37 6.17 -5.69 -8.97
N LYS A 38 4.90 -5.58 -8.56
CA LYS A 38 4.14 -4.33 -8.51
C LYS A 38 3.71 -3.91 -7.10
N MET A 39 4.11 -4.68 -6.10
CA MET A 39 3.84 -4.41 -4.70
C MET A 39 5.00 -3.63 -4.10
N SER A 40 4.70 -2.64 -3.27
CA SER A 40 5.74 -1.86 -2.60
C SER A 40 6.66 -2.78 -1.78
N PRO A 41 7.98 -2.49 -1.69
CA PRO A 41 8.91 -3.29 -0.89
C PRO A 41 8.46 -3.48 0.56
N THR A 42 7.82 -2.45 1.13
CA THR A 42 7.30 -2.50 2.50
C THR A 42 6.12 -3.45 2.69
N ALA A 43 5.25 -3.58 1.69
CA ALA A 43 4.16 -4.54 1.74
C ALA A 43 4.70 -5.98 1.61
N LYS A 44 5.72 -6.21 0.78
CA LYS A 44 6.41 -7.50 0.71
C LYS A 44 7.01 -7.89 2.04
N GLU A 45 7.73 -6.96 2.68
CA GLU A 45 8.34 -7.16 4.00
C GLU A 45 7.28 -7.54 5.04
N SER A 46 6.17 -6.80 5.12
CA SER A 46 5.07 -7.11 6.04
C SER A 46 4.49 -8.51 5.82
N LEU A 47 4.22 -8.87 4.57
CA LEU A 47 3.71 -10.21 4.24
C LEU A 47 4.72 -11.30 4.57
N TYR A 48 6.01 -11.04 4.32
CA TYR A 48 7.10 -11.96 4.61
C TYR A 48 7.18 -12.29 6.11
N GLU A 49 7.06 -11.27 6.96
CA GLU A 49 7.08 -11.38 8.43
C GLU A 49 5.90 -12.17 9.03
N LYS A 50 4.82 -12.38 8.26
CA LYS A 50 3.60 -13.10 8.66
C LYS A 50 3.50 -14.48 7.96
N PRO A 51 4.23 -15.52 8.44
CA PRO A 51 4.38 -16.81 7.75
C PRO A 51 3.08 -17.60 7.55
N GLU A 52 2.06 -17.35 8.36
CA GLU A 52 0.76 -17.98 8.31
C GLU A 52 -0.09 -17.57 7.09
N LEU A 53 0.21 -16.42 6.47
CA LEU A 53 -0.59 -15.87 5.38
C LEU A 53 -0.38 -16.64 4.07
N VAL A 54 -1.47 -16.79 3.31
CA VAL A 54 -1.50 -17.35 1.95
C VAL A 54 -2.33 -16.43 1.08
N PHE A 55 -1.87 -16.22 -0.15
CA PHE A 55 -2.60 -15.42 -1.13
C PHE A 55 -3.96 -16.04 -1.48
N ASP A 56 -5.04 -15.26 -1.40
CA ASP A 56 -6.39 -15.67 -1.85
C ASP A 56 -6.85 -14.89 -3.09
N GLY A 57 -6.32 -13.69 -3.29
CA GLY A 57 -6.63 -12.89 -4.46
C GLY A 57 -6.12 -11.47 -4.32
N GLY A 58 -6.06 -10.76 -5.43
CA GLY A 58 -5.68 -9.35 -5.44
C GLY A 58 -6.05 -8.70 -6.76
N VAL A 59 -5.78 -7.40 -6.84
CA VAL A 59 -5.91 -6.61 -8.05
C VAL A 59 -4.67 -5.72 -8.17
N ILE A 60 -4.16 -5.61 -9.38
CA ILE A 60 -3.16 -4.61 -9.75
C ILE A 60 -3.88 -3.59 -10.61
N THR A 61 -3.84 -2.33 -10.20
CA THR A 61 -4.34 -1.20 -10.95
C THR A 61 -3.17 -0.33 -11.34
N ILE A 62 -3.17 0.11 -12.58
CA ILE A 62 -2.04 0.78 -13.19
C ILE A 62 -2.51 2.09 -13.79
N TYR A 63 -1.76 3.17 -13.55
CA TYR A 63 -2.04 4.50 -14.09
C TYR A 63 -0.97 4.95 -15.08
N ASP A 64 -1.43 5.60 -16.15
CA ASP A 64 -0.62 6.34 -17.11
C ASP A 64 -1.14 7.78 -17.17
N GLU A 65 -0.38 8.72 -16.61
CA GLU A 65 -0.69 10.16 -16.53
C GLU A 65 -0.68 10.80 -17.92
N SER A 66 0.15 10.31 -18.85
CA SER A 66 0.22 10.83 -20.21
C SER A 66 -1.09 10.63 -20.99
N THR A 67 -1.80 9.53 -20.70
CA THR A 67 -3.11 9.23 -21.27
C THR A 67 -4.27 9.51 -20.31
N GLY A 68 -4.00 9.71 -19.02
CA GLY A 68 -4.99 9.83 -17.96
C GLY A 68 -5.83 8.57 -17.80
N THR A 69 -5.25 7.38 -18.05
CA THR A 69 -6.01 6.11 -18.08
C THR A 69 -5.57 5.14 -16.99
N PHE A 70 -6.56 4.45 -16.41
CA PHE A 70 -6.34 3.33 -15.49
C PHE A 70 -6.62 2.00 -16.17
N ILE A 71 -5.76 1.01 -15.93
CA ILE A 71 -5.92 -0.37 -16.39
C ILE A 71 -5.90 -1.30 -15.18
N ASP A 72 -6.90 -2.17 -15.08
CA ASP A 72 -7.06 -3.09 -13.96
C ASP A 72 -6.74 -4.52 -14.39
N TYR A 73 -6.03 -5.24 -13.54
CA TYR A 73 -5.68 -6.64 -13.72
C TYR A 73 -6.16 -7.45 -12.52
N ASP A 74 -7.23 -8.21 -12.73
CA ASP A 74 -7.77 -9.14 -11.74
C ASP A 74 -6.86 -10.36 -11.60
N ILE A 75 -6.25 -10.53 -10.42
CA ILE A 75 -5.32 -11.63 -10.16
C ILE A 75 -6.00 -12.70 -9.32
N SER A 76 -6.48 -13.76 -9.96
CA SER A 76 -7.03 -14.93 -9.26
C SER A 76 -5.97 -15.65 -8.42
N ALA A 77 -6.39 -16.42 -7.41
CA ALA A 77 -5.51 -17.26 -6.58
C ALA A 77 -4.59 -18.20 -7.39
N ASN A 78 -4.97 -18.53 -8.63
CA ASN A 78 -4.22 -19.43 -9.50
C ASN A 78 -3.14 -18.71 -10.34
N GLY A 79 -3.01 -17.39 -10.24
CA GLY A 79 -1.84 -16.62 -10.72
C GLY A 79 -1.59 -16.57 -12.23
N TYR A 80 -2.52 -17.03 -13.08
CA TYR A 80 -2.32 -16.99 -14.54
C TYR A 80 -2.61 -15.60 -15.12
N MET A 81 -1.55 -14.93 -15.55
CA MET A 81 -1.58 -13.74 -16.40
C MET A 81 -0.58 -13.93 -17.56
N PRO A 82 -0.93 -13.60 -18.81
CA PRO A 82 0.04 -13.61 -19.89
C PRO A 82 1.07 -12.48 -19.67
N MET A 83 2.33 -12.86 -19.43
CA MET A 83 3.47 -11.94 -19.38
C MET A 83 3.54 -11.12 -20.69
N GLY A 84 3.64 -9.79 -20.58
CA GLY A 84 4.04 -8.93 -21.71
C GLY A 84 3.17 -7.72 -22.04
N GLN A 85 2.23 -7.30 -21.19
CA GLN A 85 1.41 -6.09 -21.44
C GLN A 85 1.18 -5.25 -20.18
N ILE A 86 2.22 -4.99 -19.41
CA ILE A 86 2.19 -3.92 -18.41
C ILE A 86 3.04 -2.78 -18.96
N PRO A 87 2.44 -1.61 -19.29
CA PRO A 87 3.20 -0.46 -19.77
C PRO A 87 4.30 -0.01 -18.78
N THR A 88 5.11 0.96 -19.19
CA THR A 88 5.78 1.85 -18.23
C THR A 88 4.71 2.73 -17.61
N THR A 89 4.62 2.78 -16.30
CA THR A 89 3.41 3.19 -15.59
C THR A 89 3.77 4.13 -14.48
N ASP A 90 3.11 5.27 -14.39
CA ASP A 90 3.51 6.30 -13.43
C ASP A 90 3.18 5.86 -12.01
N LEU A 91 2.04 5.18 -11.82
CA LEU A 91 1.60 4.62 -10.54
C LEU A 91 1.13 3.17 -10.69
N SER A 92 1.59 2.33 -9.76
CA SER A 92 1.10 0.98 -9.50
C SER A 92 0.36 0.92 -8.17
N LEU A 93 -0.89 0.48 -8.19
CA LEU A 93 -1.74 0.24 -7.02
C LEU A 93 -1.96 -1.26 -6.89
N THR A 94 -1.43 -1.87 -5.85
CA THR A 94 -1.51 -3.31 -5.65
C THR A 94 -2.13 -3.61 -4.31
N TRP A 95 -3.26 -4.31 -4.32
CA TRP A 95 -3.88 -4.79 -3.09
C TRP A 95 -4.16 -6.29 -3.13
N SER A 96 -4.04 -6.91 -1.97
CA SER A 96 -4.14 -8.34 -1.79
C SER A 96 -5.02 -8.68 -0.59
N ILE A 97 -5.68 -9.82 -0.72
CA ILE A 97 -6.45 -10.51 0.30
C ILE A 97 -5.70 -11.80 0.59
N SER A 98 -5.36 -11.99 1.86
CA SER A 98 -4.59 -13.13 2.33
C SER A 98 -5.33 -13.86 3.44
N LYS A 99 -5.38 -15.18 3.33
CA LYS A 99 -5.98 -16.07 4.34
C LYS A 99 -4.95 -16.45 5.38
N ASN A 100 -5.35 -16.45 6.64
CA ASN A 100 -4.53 -16.98 7.72
C ASN A 100 -4.71 -18.51 7.80
N ARG A 101 -3.64 -19.28 7.53
CA ARG A 101 -3.67 -20.75 7.59
C ARG A 101 -3.96 -21.29 8.99
N ASN A 102 -3.62 -20.53 10.01
CA ASN A 102 -3.78 -20.91 11.41
C ASN A 102 -5.12 -20.45 11.99
N ASN A 103 -5.80 -19.50 11.34
CA ASN A 103 -7.09 -18.96 11.77
C ASN A 103 -7.97 -18.64 10.55
N SER A 104 -8.92 -19.52 10.23
CA SER A 104 -9.82 -19.35 9.08
C SER A 104 -10.81 -18.19 9.21
N ASP A 105 -10.96 -17.64 10.42
CA ASP A 105 -11.87 -16.52 10.68
C ASP A 105 -11.20 -15.16 10.44
N GLU A 106 -9.89 -15.15 10.14
CA GLU A 106 -9.12 -13.95 9.86
C GLU A 106 -8.74 -13.83 8.39
N ILE A 107 -8.91 -12.61 7.88
CA ILE A 107 -8.47 -12.22 6.55
C ILE A 107 -7.58 -11.00 6.70
N PHE A 108 -6.39 -11.08 6.12
CA PHE A 108 -5.43 -9.99 6.10
C PHE A 108 -5.55 -9.25 4.77
N VAL A 109 -5.63 -7.92 4.84
CA VAL A 109 -5.73 -7.04 3.69
C VAL A 109 -4.51 -6.15 3.65
N THR A 110 -3.89 -6.06 2.47
CA THR A 110 -2.79 -5.13 2.22
C THR A 110 -3.13 -4.31 0.99
N TYR A 111 -2.90 -3.00 1.04
CA TYR A 111 -3.08 -2.09 -0.08
C TYR A 111 -1.82 -1.23 -0.21
N SER A 112 -1.12 -1.36 -1.32
CA SER A 112 0.15 -0.70 -1.58
C SER A 112 0.07 0.21 -2.81
N TYR A 113 0.89 1.25 -2.79
CA TYR A 113 1.10 2.12 -3.93
C TYR A 113 2.61 2.25 -4.19
N ASP A 114 2.97 2.40 -5.45
CA ASP A 114 4.34 2.63 -5.90
C ASP A 114 4.33 3.55 -7.12
N TRP A 115 4.93 4.73 -6.99
CA TRP A 115 5.09 5.69 -8.07
C TRP A 115 6.44 5.48 -8.77
N ASP A 116 6.40 4.91 -9.98
CA ASP A 116 7.58 4.73 -10.84
C ASP A 116 7.94 6.04 -11.58
N ASP A 117 6.95 6.88 -11.93
CA ASP A 117 7.16 8.27 -12.37
C ASP A 117 6.44 9.21 -11.42
N LEU A 118 7.17 10.17 -10.83
CA LEU A 118 6.67 10.89 -9.68
C LEU A 118 5.68 12.00 -10.06
N PRO A 119 4.51 12.07 -9.40
CA PRO A 119 3.51 13.08 -9.73
C PRO A 119 4.05 14.46 -9.37
N PHE A 120 3.61 15.47 -10.13
CA PHE A 120 3.98 16.85 -9.83
C PHE A 120 3.40 17.31 -8.49
N PHE A 121 2.15 16.94 -8.22
CA PHE A 121 1.48 17.28 -6.98
C PHE A 121 1.67 16.17 -5.95
N ARG A 122 2.29 16.49 -4.83
CA ARG A 122 2.68 15.52 -3.79
C ARG A 122 2.12 15.97 -2.46
N TRP A 123 0.96 15.44 -2.11
CA TRP A 123 0.26 15.74 -0.86
C TRP A 123 -0.17 14.45 -0.17
N GLN A 124 -1.44 14.37 0.21
CA GLN A 124 -2.05 13.22 0.82
C GLN A 124 -3.08 12.65 -0.13
N ASP A 125 -2.88 11.40 -0.51
CA ASP A 125 -3.77 10.68 -1.40
C ASP A 125 -4.70 9.81 -0.56
N PRO A 126 -6.02 10.11 -0.54
CA PRO A 126 -6.97 9.28 0.21
C PRO A 126 -7.05 7.88 -0.38
N ILE A 127 -6.94 6.88 0.49
CA ILE A 127 -7.19 5.47 0.20
C ILE A 127 -8.34 5.00 1.06
N ALA A 128 -9.24 4.21 0.49
CA ALA A 128 -10.29 3.52 1.22
C ALA A 128 -10.41 2.06 0.81
N VAL A 129 -10.77 1.22 1.78
CA VAL A 129 -11.19 -0.15 1.54
C VAL A 129 -12.51 -0.40 2.26
N SER A 130 -13.44 -1.08 1.60
CA SER A 130 -14.78 -1.37 2.07
C SER A 130 -15.10 -2.87 2.00
N TRP A 131 -15.76 -3.37 3.05
CA TRP A 131 -16.18 -4.75 3.20
C TRP A 131 -17.66 -4.83 3.62
N ASP A 132 -18.23 -6.03 3.52
CA ASP A 132 -19.59 -6.31 4.00
C ASP A 132 -19.61 -6.38 5.53
N ASP A 133 -20.16 -5.36 6.18
CA ASP A 133 -20.22 -5.20 7.65
C ASP A 133 -21.16 -6.20 8.35
N SER A 134 -21.99 -6.91 7.57
CA SER A 134 -22.77 -8.04 8.09
C SER A 134 -21.93 -9.31 8.25
N LEU A 135 -20.82 -9.41 7.51
CA LEU A 135 -19.96 -10.59 7.46
C LEU A 135 -18.63 -10.40 8.19
N PHE A 136 -18.09 -9.19 8.18
CA PHE A 136 -16.77 -8.88 8.71
C PHE A 136 -16.77 -7.62 9.57
N GLU A 137 -15.83 -7.58 10.50
CA GLU A 137 -15.43 -6.37 11.21
C GLU A 137 -13.91 -6.26 11.24
N MET A 138 -13.39 -5.05 11.32
CA MET A 138 -11.95 -4.87 11.45
C MET A 138 -11.51 -5.23 12.87
N LYS A 139 -10.48 -6.06 12.98
CA LYS A 139 -9.87 -6.42 14.26
C LYS A 139 -9.28 -5.20 14.91
N ASP A 140 -9.54 -5.02 16.21
CA ASP A 140 -8.98 -3.94 17.00
C ASP A 140 -7.45 -3.93 16.90
N ASP A 141 -6.86 -2.73 16.84
CA ASP A 141 -5.42 -2.48 16.78
C ASP A 141 -4.67 -3.24 15.66
N SER A 142 -5.37 -3.66 14.60
CA SER A 142 -4.76 -4.37 13.47
C SER A 142 -4.28 -3.47 12.33
N PHE A 143 -4.68 -2.19 12.35
CA PHE A 143 -4.32 -1.26 11.27
C PHE A 143 -2.86 -0.79 11.40
N TYR A 144 -2.16 -0.77 10.28
CA TYR A 144 -0.85 -0.15 10.16
C TYR A 144 -0.70 0.46 8.77
N LYS A 145 -0.02 1.59 8.66
CA LYS A 145 0.42 2.13 7.38
C LYS A 145 1.79 2.77 7.49
N VAL A 146 2.52 2.72 6.38
CA VAL A 146 3.82 3.36 6.23
C VAL A 146 3.99 3.92 4.83
N ASP A 147 4.50 5.15 4.77
CA ASP A 147 4.85 5.85 3.56
C ASP A 147 6.36 6.08 3.56
N LYS A 148 7.05 5.58 2.54
CA LYS A 148 8.49 5.68 2.37
C LYS A 148 8.85 6.35 1.04
N TYR A 149 10.09 6.81 0.96
CA TYR A 149 10.64 7.40 -0.24
C TYR A 149 12.14 7.13 -0.34
N ASP A 150 12.60 7.06 -1.58
CA ASP A 150 14.03 7.02 -1.91
C ASP A 150 14.43 8.36 -2.53
N GLY A 151 15.73 8.62 -2.60
CA GLY A 151 16.20 9.84 -3.24
C GLY A 151 17.69 10.07 -3.16
N TYR A 152 18.07 11.30 -3.51
CA TYR A 152 19.45 11.75 -3.50
C TYR A 152 19.60 13.16 -2.97
N TYR A 153 20.78 13.44 -2.40
CA TYR A 153 21.12 14.74 -1.84
C TYR A 153 21.56 15.72 -2.93
N ILE A 154 21.10 16.96 -2.85
CA ILE A 154 21.50 18.08 -3.70
C ILE A 154 22.26 19.13 -2.87
N ASN A 155 23.13 19.90 -3.53
CA ASN A 155 23.79 21.05 -2.91
C ASN A 155 22.91 22.31 -2.97
N SER A 156 23.40 23.42 -2.41
CA SER A 156 22.70 24.72 -2.40
C SER A 156 22.37 25.29 -3.79
N SER A 157 22.97 24.75 -4.85
CA SER A 157 22.71 25.13 -6.25
C SER A 157 21.78 24.15 -6.96
N GLY A 158 21.20 23.18 -6.25
CA GLY A 158 20.32 22.16 -6.81
C GLY A 158 21.03 21.03 -7.55
N VAL A 159 22.35 20.91 -7.44
CA VAL A 159 23.13 19.89 -8.17
C VAL A 159 23.26 18.61 -7.33
N PRO A 160 23.02 17.41 -7.90
CA PRO A 160 23.23 16.14 -7.20
C PRO A 160 24.64 16.02 -6.63
N THR A 161 24.72 15.59 -5.37
CA THR A 161 25.99 15.38 -4.66
C THR A 161 26.59 14.00 -4.89
N GLY A 162 25.86 13.10 -5.54
CA GLY A 162 26.22 11.69 -5.72
C GLY A 162 25.90 10.79 -4.51
N LYS A 163 25.31 11.35 -3.44
CA LYS A 163 24.83 10.57 -2.29
C LYS A 163 23.35 10.24 -2.46
N THR A 164 23.00 8.97 -2.30
CA THR A 164 21.62 8.47 -2.31
C THR A 164 21.20 7.97 -0.93
N PHE A 165 19.90 7.79 -0.75
CA PHE A 165 19.31 7.12 0.40
C PHE A 165 18.11 6.31 -0.07
N THR A 166 17.79 5.26 0.66
CA THR A 166 16.66 4.37 0.38
C THR A 166 15.89 4.09 1.66
N GLY A 167 14.57 3.89 1.55
CA GLY A 167 13.71 3.52 2.65
C GLY A 167 13.49 4.61 3.69
N ALA A 168 13.61 5.89 3.33
CA ALA A 168 13.36 6.98 4.26
C ALA A 168 11.86 7.04 4.60
N ILE A 169 11.52 7.02 5.89
CA ILE A 169 10.13 7.07 6.34
C ILE A 169 9.62 8.51 6.24
N LYS A 170 8.56 8.73 5.45
CA LYS A 170 7.81 9.99 5.40
C LYS A 170 6.72 10.03 6.46
N SER A 171 6.01 8.92 6.64
CA SER A 171 4.98 8.79 7.65
C SER A 171 4.80 7.33 8.06
N GLU A 172 4.37 7.11 9.29
CA GLU A 172 4.10 5.78 9.85
C GLU A 172 3.01 5.95 10.91
N GLU A 173 1.91 5.21 10.77
CA GLU A 173 0.74 5.33 11.64
C GLU A 173 0.16 3.94 11.96
N TYR A 174 -0.28 3.76 13.20
CA TYR A 174 -0.97 2.55 13.68
C TYR A 174 -2.49 2.75 13.75
N GLY A 175 -2.99 3.86 13.20
CA GLY A 175 -4.40 4.22 13.21
C GLY A 175 -4.82 4.73 11.84
N TYR A 176 -6.07 4.46 11.48
CA TYR A 176 -6.68 4.97 10.27
C TYR A 176 -7.09 6.45 10.42
N ALA A 177 -7.28 7.14 9.29
CA ALA A 177 -7.77 8.52 9.29
C ALA A 177 -9.27 8.61 9.60
N SER A 178 -10.07 7.66 9.11
CA SER A 178 -11.48 7.50 9.47
C SER A 178 -11.93 6.04 9.35
N GLY A 179 -12.75 5.62 10.29
CA GLY A 179 -13.26 4.25 10.41
C GLY A 179 -14.77 4.23 10.29
N PHE A 180 -15.27 3.31 9.47
CA PHE A 180 -16.68 3.06 9.23
C PHE A 180 -16.95 1.58 9.52
N ALA A 181 -18.19 1.23 9.85
CA ALA A 181 -18.55 -0.18 10.08
C ALA A 181 -18.24 -1.07 8.87
N ALA A 182 -18.35 -0.51 7.67
CA ALA A 182 -18.18 -1.18 6.39
C ALA A 182 -16.91 -0.74 5.63
N GLY A 183 -15.95 -0.10 6.30
CA GLY A 183 -14.72 0.32 5.64
C GLY A 183 -13.77 1.16 6.47
N VAL A 184 -12.56 1.32 5.97
CA VAL A 184 -11.51 2.12 6.58
C VAL A 184 -10.91 3.06 5.53
N THR A 185 -10.48 4.24 5.97
CA THR A 185 -9.81 5.21 5.11
C THR A 185 -8.53 5.71 5.76
N TRP A 186 -7.49 5.93 4.98
CA TRP A 186 -6.23 6.55 5.41
C TRP A 186 -5.63 7.37 4.28
N TYR A 187 -4.48 8.00 4.54
CA TYR A 187 -3.79 8.82 3.56
C TYR A 187 -2.40 8.23 3.28
N ALA A 188 -2.11 8.06 1.99
CA ALA A 188 -0.75 7.94 1.50
C ALA A 188 -0.11 9.33 1.49
N ASP A 189 0.89 9.55 2.36
CA ASP A 189 1.58 10.84 2.53
C ASP A 189 2.81 10.91 1.62
N LEU A 190 2.65 11.53 0.45
CA LEU A 190 3.68 11.66 -0.57
C LEU A 190 4.73 12.70 -0.17
N ARG A 191 6.02 12.35 -0.29
CA ARG A 191 7.10 13.30 -0.02
C ARG A 191 7.12 14.44 -1.06
N GLY A 192 6.77 15.64 -0.60
CA GLY A 192 6.90 16.88 -1.38
C GLY A 192 8.35 17.31 -1.64
N TYR A 193 8.50 18.37 -2.44
CA TYR A 193 9.80 18.93 -2.82
C TYR A 193 10.59 19.46 -1.62
N ASP A 194 11.92 19.29 -1.67
CA ASP A 194 12.86 19.74 -0.65
C ASP A 194 14.03 20.50 -1.31
N ILE A 195 14.76 21.31 -0.53
CA ILE A 195 15.93 22.07 -0.99
C ILE A 195 17.25 21.34 -0.72
N ILE A 196 17.22 20.23 0.03
CA ILE A 196 18.40 19.46 0.44
C ILE A 196 18.49 18.13 -0.31
N TYR A 197 17.36 17.58 -0.75
CA TYR A 197 17.30 16.32 -1.48
C TYR A 197 16.12 16.30 -2.45
N VAL A 198 16.19 15.37 -3.39
CA VAL A 198 15.13 15.11 -4.37
C VAL A 198 14.70 13.66 -4.19
N ALA A 199 13.39 13.45 -4.03
CA ALA A 199 12.81 12.11 -4.08
C ALA A 199 12.71 11.64 -5.52
N ASP A 200 13.05 10.37 -5.76
CA ASP A 200 12.98 9.68 -7.06
C ASP A 200 12.15 8.39 -7.03
N ALA A 201 11.68 7.96 -5.86
CA ALA A 201 10.63 6.95 -5.69
C ALA A 201 9.72 7.30 -4.50
N LEU A 202 8.42 7.05 -4.62
CA LEU A 202 7.43 7.23 -3.56
C LEU A 202 6.56 5.99 -3.46
N TYR A 203 6.58 5.33 -2.31
CA TYR A 203 5.90 4.05 -2.16
C TYR A 203 5.45 3.85 -0.72
N GLY A 204 4.44 3.02 -0.53
CA GLY A 204 3.94 2.71 0.80
C GLY A 204 2.89 1.63 0.78
N HIS A 205 2.35 1.36 1.96
CA HIS A 205 1.18 0.50 2.09
C HIS A 205 0.38 0.81 3.36
N GLY A 206 -0.89 0.42 3.33
CA GLY A 206 -1.72 0.21 4.50
C GLY A 206 -2.10 -1.26 4.61
N GLU A 207 -2.26 -1.73 5.83
CA GLU A 207 -2.69 -3.09 6.15
C GLU A 207 -3.63 -3.13 7.35
N PHE A 208 -4.47 -4.15 7.39
CA PHE A 208 -5.37 -4.44 8.50
C PHE A 208 -5.89 -5.87 8.43
N THR A 209 -6.43 -6.35 9.55
CA THR A 209 -7.07 -7.66 9.65
C THR A 209 -8.57 -7.50 9.79
N LEU A 210 -9.32 -8.28 9.01
CA LEU A 210 -10.76 -8.46 9.19
C LEU A 210 -11.03 -9.78 9.92
N GLU A 211 -11.90 -9.72 10.91
CA GLU A 211 -12.46 -10.87 11.61
C GLU A 211 -13.86 -11.17 11.08
N LYS A 212 -14.11 -12.45 10.85
CA LYS A 212 -15.38 -12.96 10.37
C LYS A 212 -16.39 -13.05 11.51
N LYS A 213 -17.59 -12.51 11.28
CA LYS A 213 -18.69 -12.47 12.26
C LYS A 213 -19.59 -13.70 12.23
N THR A 214 -19.36 -14.59 11.27
CA THR A 214 -20.16 -15.80 11.02
C THR A 214 -19.28 -17.04 11.06
N SER A 215 -19.85 -18.21 11.34
CA SER A 215 -19.15 -19.50 11.24
C SER A 215 -19.35 -20.19 9.88
N GLY A 216 -20.20 -19.64 9.01
CA GLY A 216 -20.53 -20.22 7.70
C GLY A 216 -19.50 -19.85 6.63
N THR A 217 -19.31 -20.71 5.63
CA THR A 217 -18.47 -20.38 4.47
C THR A 217 -19.30 -19.74 3.36
N GLY A 218 -18.66 -18.91 2.53
CA GLY A 218 -19.34 -18.18 1.47
C GLY A 218 -18.39 -17.39 0.58
N SER A 219 -18.95 -16.46 -0.18
CA SER A 219 -18.19 -15.47 -0.94
C SER A 219 -18.65 -14.07 -0.60
N SER A 220 -17.71 -13.14 -0.53
CA SER A 220 -17.98 -11.72 -0.34
C SER A 220 -17.22 -10.91 -1.37
N LYS A 221 -17.51 -9.62 -1.41
CA LYS A 221 -16.75 -8.64 -2.19
C LYS A 221 -16.07 -7.68 -1.25
N MET A 222 -14.89 -7.25 -1.65
CA MET A 222 -14.20 -6.11 -1.07
C MET A 222 -14.04 -5.08 -2.17
N TYR A 223 -14.15 -3.81 -1.81
CA TYR A 223 -14.02 -2.68 -2.72
C TYR A 223 -12.89 -1.80 -2.22
N ASP A 224 -12.10 -1.25 -3.13
CA ASP A 224 -11.08 -0.26 -2.82
C ASP A 224 -11.30 1.01 -3.63
N HIS A 225 -10.69 2.09 -3.18
CA HIS A 225 -10.72 3.36 -3.87
C HIS A 225 -9.50 4.20 -3.49
N TYR A 226 -8.75 4.63 -4.50
CA TYR A 226 -7.64 5.56 -4.41
C TYR A 226 -7.97 6.88 -5.11
N VAL A 227 -7.54 7.99 -4.52
CA VAL A 227 -7.75 9.33 -5.06
C VAL A 227 -6.43 10.11 -5.02
N HIS A 228 -6.05 10.71 -6.14
CA HIS A 228 -4.89 11.58 -6.26
C HIS A 228 -5.32 13.02 -6.58
N PRO A 229 -5.12 14.00 -5.68
CA PRO A 229 -5.44 15.39 -5.98
C PRO A 229 -4.48 15.98 -7.01
N THR A 230 -5.00 16.51 -8.12
CA THR A 230 -4.21 17.11 -9.22
C THR A 230 -4.15 18.63 -9.17
N ALA A 231 -4.67 19.24 -8.11
CA ALA A 231 -4.59 20.68 -7.85
C ALA A 231 -4.62 20.93 -6.34
N SER A 232 -4.07 22.08 -5.92
CA SER A 232 -3.87 22.38 -4.50
C SER A 232 -5.20 22.46 -3.75
N ALA A 233 -5.52 21.37 -3.07
CA ALA A 233 -6.66 21.25 -2.18
C ALA A 233 -6.54 20.00 -1.31
N SER A 234 -7.33 19.98 -0.25
CA SER A 234 -7.57 18.79 0.54
C SER A 234 -8.75 18.02 -0.06
N VAL A 235 -8.48 16.76 -0.44
CA VAL A 235 -9.51 15.80 -0.82
C VAL A 235 -9.63 14.79 0.31
N SER A 236 -10.86 14.37 0.61
CA SER A 236 -11.15 13.35 1.61
C SER A 236 -12.08 12.30 1.02
N LEU A 237 -11.99 11.10 1.59
CA LEU A 237 -12.76 9.95 1.16
C LEU A 237 -13.51 9.38 2.35
N SER A 238 -14.73 8.89 2.11
CA SER A 238 -15.55 8.26 3.13
C SER A 238 -16.25 7.02 2.58
N VAL A 239 -16.49 6.05 3.46
CA VAL A 239 -17.18 4.79 3.14
C VAL A 239 -18.49 4.73 3.92
N PRO A 240 -19.55 5.45 3.47
CA PRO A 240 -20.81 5.52 4.22
C PRO A 240 -21.52 4.17 4.38
N LYS A 241 -21.24 3.21 3.51
CA LYS A 241 -21.78 1.84 3.53
C LYS A 241 -20.93 0.93 2.64
N PHE A 242 -21.13 -0.37 2.77
CA PHE A 242 -20.48 -1.37 1.93
C PHE A 242 -20.54 -1.02 0.43
N GLY A 243 -19.37 -0.93 -0.20
CA GLY A 243 -19.20 -0.68 -1.63
C GLY A 243 -19.58 0.73 -2.08
N SER A 244 -19.79 1.67 -1.15
CA SER A 244 -20.13 3.05 -1.46
C SER A 244 -19.02 3.98 -1.00
N PHE A 245 -18.58 4.86 -1.90
CA PHE A 245 -17.57 5.86 -1.63
C PHE A 245 -18.13 7.25 -1.87
N SER A 246 -17.69 8.21 -1.06
CA SER A 246 -17.93 9.64 -1.30
C SER A 246 -16.62 10.39 -1.16
N VAL A 247 -16.18 10.98 -2.28
CA VAL A 247 -15.07 11.93 -2.33
C VAL A 247 -15.60 13.33 -2.05
N SER A 248 -14.92 14.09 -1.19
CA SER A 248 -15.24 15.49 -0.96
C SER A 248 -13.99 16.36 -0.97
N GLY A 249 -14.07 17.48 -1.69
CA GLY A 249 -12.95 18.38 -1.97
C GLY A 249 -13.33 19.34 -3.11
N GLY A 250 -12.67 20.50 -3.18
CA GLY A 250 -12.99 21.56 -4.17
C GLY A 250 -12.14 21.56 -5.43
N SER A 251 -11.27 20.56 -5.64
CA SER A 251 -10.26 20.51 -6.70
C SER A 251 -10.53 19.42 -7.72
N SER A 252 -9.78 19.47 -8.83
CA SER A 252 -9.57 18.31 -9.70
C SER A 252 -8.78 17.23 -8.96
N TYR A 253 -9.12 15.99 -9.25
CA TYR A 253 -8.45 14.80 -8.76
C TYR A 253 -8.65 13.67 -9.77
N ASP A 254 -7.70 12.74 -9.80
CA ASP A 254 -7.85 11.45 -10.46
C ASP A 254 -8.30 10.43 -9.42
N GLU A 255 -9.23 9.56 -9.77
CA GLU A 255 -9.72 8.52 -8.86
C GLU A 255 -9.84 7.18 -9.57
N ARG A 256 -9.59 6.12 -8.81
CA ARG A 256 -9.81 4.76 -9.28
C ARG A 256 -10.23 3.87 -8.13
N GLY A 257 -11.33 3.15 -8.34
CA GLY A 257 -11.75 2.08 -7.45
C GLY A 257 -11.78 0.73 -8.15
N ASN A 258 -11.55 -0.32 -7.38
CA ASN A 258 -11.68 -1.70 -7.83
C ASN A 258 -12.56 -2.52 -6.89
N GLN A 259 -12.78 -3.77 -7.26
CA GLN A 259 -13.47 -4.74 -6.43
C GLN A 259 -12.90 -6.14 -6.64
N LYS A 260 -12.84 -6.92 -5.56
CA LYS A 260 -12.44 -8.33 -5.61
C LYS A 260 -13.48 -9.20 -4.93
N THR A 261 -13.87 -10.27 -5.60
CA THR A 261 -14.64 -11.35 -4.96
C THR A 261 -13.67 -12.37 -4.36
N PHE A 262 -13.90 -12.76 -3.12
CA PHE A 262 -13.08 -13.73 -2.39
C PHE A 262 -13.97 -14.72 -1.63
N SER A 263 -13.39 -15.87 -1.27
CA SER A 263 -14.10 -16.90 -0.49
C SER A 263 -13.72 -16.81 0.98
N TYR A 264 -14.68 -16.98 1.89
CA TYR A 264 -14.47 -16.95 3.34
C TYR A 264 -15.18 -18.09 4.05
#